data_AF-A0A8J7PYY9-F1
#
_entry.id   AF-A0A8J7PYY9-F1
#
_cell.length_a   1.000
_cell.length_b   1.000
_cell.length_c   1.000
_cell.angle_alpha   90.00
_cell.angle_beta   90.00
_cell.angle_gamma   90.00
#
_symmetry.space_group_name_H-M   'P 1'
#
loop_
_entity.id
_entity.type
_entity.pdbx_description
1 polymer ?
#
loop_
_entity_poly.entity_id
_entity_poly.type
_entity_poly.pdbx_seq_one_letter_code
_entity_poly.pdbx_strand_id
1 'polypeptide(L)' 'DDNAENLHGEPAVALVLDDGRNRTELLVDPANGRFIGERDTVSRADVRGLRPGTVTAFTAVRTATVDAIGEPPSR' A
#
# COMPACT_ATOMS: atom_id res chain seq x y z
N ASP A 1 11.93 -6.57 3.85
CA ASP A 1 10.84 -7.54 4.06
C ASP A 1 10.45 -7.98 2.66
N ASP A 2 10.79 -9.20 2.31
CA ASP A 2 10.81 -9.65 0.91
C ASP A 2 9.44 -10.17 0.45
N ASN A 3 8.43 -10.17 1.35
CA ASN A 3 7.07 -10.68 1.11
C ASN A 3 6.00 -9.65 1.53
N ALA A 4 6.01 -8.46 0.93
CA ALA A 4 4.93 -7.50 1.18
C ALA A 4 3.64 -7.95 0.49
N GLU A 5 2.49 -7.68 1.13
CA GLU A 5 1.16 -7.89 0.55
C GLU A 5 0.31 -6.62 0.72
N ASN A 6 -0.65 -6.39 -0.18
CA ASN A 6 -1.64 -5.33 -0.06
C ASN A 6 -2.83 -5.75 0.84
N LEU A 7 -3.79 -4.84 1.06
CA LEU A 7 -4.95 -5.09 1.91
C LEU A 7 -5.85 -6.24 1.39
N HIS A 8 -5.71 -6.62 0.12
CA HIS A 8 -6.41 -7.76 -0.50
C HIS A 8 -5.61 -9.07 -0.43
N GLY A 9 -4.42 -9.07 0.17
CA GLY A 9 -3.52 -10.23 0.22
C GLY A 9 -2.79 -10.49 -1.11
N GLU A 10 -2.78 -9.52 -2.02
CA GLU A 10 -2.03 -9.64 -3.27
C GLU A 10 -0.53 -9.38 -2.99
N PRO A 11 0.38 -10.26 -3.44
CA PRO A 11 1.82 -10.07 -3.30
C PRO A 11 2.30 -8.78 -3.96
N ALA A 12 3.24 -8.10 -3.30
CA ALA A 12 3.72 -6.79 -3.68
C ALA A 12 5.23 -6.63 -3.48
N VAL A 13 5.83 -5.75 -4.28
CA VAL A 13 7.10 -5.08 -3.96
C VAL A 13 6.78 -3.79 -3.23
N ALA A 14 7.38 -3.58 -2.06
CA ALA A 14 7.22 -2.35 -1.29
C ALA A 14 8.34 -1.35 -1.59
N LEU A 15 8.00 -0.18 -2.13
CA LEU A 15 8.89 0.98 -2.21
C LEU A 15 8.72 1.79 -0.92
N VAL A 16 9.78 1.87 -0.13
CA VAL A 16 9.73 2.41 1.23
C VAL A 16 10.28 3.84 1.28
N LEU A 17 9.50 4.75 1.84
CA LEU A 17 9.95 6.06 2.30
C LEU A 17 9.82 6.11 3.83
N ASP A 18 10.92 6.41 4.52
CA ASP A 18 10.91 6.62 5.98
C ASP A 18 11.43 8.03 6.27
N ASP A 19 10.58 8.86 6.87
CA ASP A 19 10.91 10.25 7.23
C ASP A 19 11.37 10.40 8.70
N GLY A 20 11.54 9.27 9.40
CA GLY A 20 11.91 9.18 10.81
C GLY A 20 10.73 9.24 11.78
N ARG A 21 9.51 9.56 11.30
CA ARG A 21 8.27 9.48 12.08
C ARG A 21 7.35 8.40 11.53
N ASN A 22 7.20 8.37 10.22
CA ASN A 22 6.38 7.41 9.50
C ASN A 22 7.21 6.67 8.46
N ARG A 23 6.86 5.40 8.29
CA ARG A 23 7.28 4.56 7.18
C ARG A 23 6.08 4.38 6.26
N THR A 24 6.17 4.97 5.07
CA THR A 24 5.20 4.83 3.99
C THR A 24 5.72 3.80 3.01
N GLU A 25 4.86 2.85 2.64
CA GLU A 25 5.12 1.82 1.66
C GLU A 25 4.19 2.00 0.47
N LEU A 26 4.74 2.27 -0.72
CA LEU A 26 3.99 2.11 -1.97
C LEU A 26 4.10 0.65 -2.40
N LEU A 27 2.96 -0.01 -2.54
CA LEU A 27 2.86 -1.42 -2.89
C LEU A 27 2.63 -1.56 -4.39
N VAL A 28 3.54 -2.29 -5.04
CA VAL A 28 3.59 -2.42 -6.49
C VAL A 28 3.50 -3.89 -6.88
N ASP A 29 2.66 -4.20 -7.87
CA ASP A 29 2.53 -5.54 -8.45
C ASP A 29 3.86 -5.93 -9.12
N PRO A 30 4.52 -7.02 -8.68
CA PRO A 30 5.81 -7.44 -9.23
C PRO A 30 5.73 -7.86 -10.70
N ALA A 31 4.56 -8.29 -11.20
CA ALA A 31 4.41 -8.80 -12.55
C ALA A 31 4.35 -7.69 -13.61
N ASN A 32 3.82 -6.52 -13.25
CA ASN A 32 3.52 -5.46 -14.23
C ASN A 32 3.86 -4.03 -13.75
N GLY A 33 4.35 -3.86 -12.52
CA GLY A 33 4.74 -2.55 -11.98
C GLY A 33 3.56 -1.65 -11.61
N ARG A 34 2.33 -2.16 -11.57
CA ARG A 34 1.14 -1.37 -11.23
C ARG A 34 1.08 -1.07 -9.75
N PHE A 35 0.67 0.14 -9.39
CA PHE A 35 0.31 0.48 -8.01
C PHE A 35 -0.90 -0.34 -7.54
N ILE A 36 -0.75 -1.07 -6.45
CA ILE A 36 -1.78 -1.97 -5.89
C ILE A 36 -2.17 -1.63 -4.45
N GLY A 37 -1.61 -0.57 -3.88
CA GLY A 37 -1.98 -0.07 -2.57
C GLY A 37 -0.85 0.69 -1.88
N GLU A 38 -1.14 1.15 -0.68
CA GLU A 38 -0.20 1.88 0.17
C GLU A 38 -0.40 1.47 1.62
N ARG A 39 0.68 1.48 2.40
CA ARG A 39 0.64 1.23 3.84
C ARG A 39 1.50 2.25 4.60
N ASP A 40 0.88 2.93 5.54
CA ASP A 40 1.57 3.84 6.47
C ASP A 40 1.70 3.19 7.84
N THR A 41 2.93 3.19 8.35
CA THR A 41 3.27 2.64 9.66
C THR A 41 4.04 3.66 10.48
N VAL A 42 3.67 3.82 11.74
CA VAL A 42 4.40 4.66 12.68
C VAL A 42 5.79 4.07 12.93
N SER A 43 6.85 4.80 12.60
CA SER A 43 8.25 4.37 12.84
C SER A 43 8.77 4.77 14.22
N ARG A 44 8.27 5.88 14.76
CA ARG A 44 8.61 6.37 16.11
C ARG A 44 7.35 6.85 16.82
N ALA A 45 7.35 6.78 18.14
CA ALA A 45 6.20 7.23 18.94
C ALA A 45 5.74 8.61 18.46
N ASP A 46 4.50 8.67 18.00
CA ASP A 46 3.95 9.90 17.42
C ASP A 46 3.44 10.83 18.52
N VAL A 47 3.15 12.08 18.16
CA VAL A 47 2.56 13.07 19.08
C VAL A 47 1.15 12.69 19.55
N ARG A 48 0.51 11.67 18.96
CA ARG A 48 -0.83 11.20 19.30
C ARG A 48 -0.79 9.96 20.22
N GLY A 49 0.40 9.48 20.58
CA GLY A 49 0.60 8.35 21.48
C GLY A 49 0.55 6.97 20.81
N LEU A 50 0.56 6.90 19.47
CA LEU A 50 0.65 5.64 18.74
C LEU A 50 2.05 5.04 18.90
N ARG A 51 2.08 3.72 19.08
CA ARG A 51 3.33 2.99 19.25
C ARG A 51 4.00 2.75 17.90
N PRO A 52 5.33 2.69 17.83
CA PRO A 52 6.03 2.19 16.65
C PRO A 52 5.46 0.84 16.20
N GLY A 53 5.30 0.66 14.89
CA GLY A 53 4.65 -0.51 14.28
C GLY A 53 3.14 -0.41 14.15
N THR A 54 2.48 0.63 14.67
CA THR A 54 1.05 0.86 14.41
C THR A 54 0.84 1.25 12.95
N VAL A 55 0.05 0.46 12.23
CA VAL A 55 -0.44 0.81 10.89
C VAL A 55 -1.57 1.83 11.03
N THR A 56 -1.41 3.00 10.40
CA THR A 56 -2.37 4.11 10.45
C THR A 56 -3.21 4.22 9.18
N ALA A 57 -2.70 3.74 8.05
CA ALA A 57 -3.42 3.64 6.80
C ALA A 57 -3.00 2.38 6.06
N PHE A 58 -3.95 1.72 5.42
CA PHE A 58 -3.69 0.59 4.54
C PHE A 58 -4.77 0.55 3.46
N THR A 59 -4.35 0.54 2.19
CA THR A 59 -5.24 0.51 1.04
C THR A 59 -4.90 -0.65 0.11
N ALA A 60 -5.88 -1.02 -0.71
CA ALA A 60 -5.65 -1.80 -1.90
C ALA A 60 -6.39 -1.14 -3.07
N VAL A 61 -5.75 -1.14 -4.23
CA VAL A 61 -6.29 -0.50 -5.44
C VAL A 61 -6.25 -1.50 -6.59
N ARG A 62 -7.41 -1.67 -7.22
CA ARG A 62 -7.53 -2.42 -8.45
C ARG A 62 -7.82 -1.48 -9.61
N THR A 63 -7.01 -1.61 -10.65
CA THR A 63 -7.17 -0.88 -11.91
C THR A 63 -7.26 -1.89 -13.03
N ALA A 64 -8.16 -1.65 -13.99
CA ALA A 64 -8.31 -2.46 -15.18
C ALA A 64 -8.63 -1.56 -16.37
N THR A 65 -8.23 -1.99 -17.56
CA THR A 65 -8.77 -1.47 -18.82
C THR A 65 -10.16 -2.07 -19.02
N VAL A 66 -11.12 -1.24 -19.44
CA VAL A 66 -12.50 -1.62 -19.72
C VAL A 66 -12.85 -1.29 -21.17
N ASP A 67 -13.89 -1.92 -21.71
CA ASP A 67 -14.23 -1.81 -23.13
C ASP A 67 -14.99 -0.53 -23.45
N ALA A 68 -15.70 0.04 -22.48
CA ALA A 68 -16.51 1.25 -22.66
C ALA A 68 -16.29 2.30 -21.57
N ILE A 69 -16.45 3.58 -21.95
CA ILE A 69 -16.45 4.70 -21.01
C ILE A 69 -17.61 4.54 -20.02
N GLY A 70 -17.30 4.66 -18.72
CA GLY A 70 -18.29 4.55 -17.64
C GLY A 70 -18.48 3.12 -17.13
N GLU A 71 -17.86 2.12 -17.74
CA GLU A 71 -17.86 0.75 -17.23
C GLU A 71 -16.90 0.63 -16.03
N PRO A 72 -17.35 0.05 -14.89
CA PRO A 72 -16.46 -0.24 -13.79
C PRO A 72 -15.56 -1.44 -14.12
N PRO A 73 -14.36 -1.55 -13.54
CA PRO A 73 -13.62 -2.80 -13.53
C PRO A 73 -14.53 -3.95 -13.06
N SER A 74 -14.39 -5.15 -13.64
CA SER A 74 -15.04 -6.38 -13.17
C SER A 74 -14.71 -6.64 -11.69
N ARG A 75 -15.19 -7.68 -11.00
CA ARG A 75 -14.73 -7.97 -9.63
C ARG A 75 -13.53 -8.91 -9.61
#